data_AF-A0A811NRS8-F1
#
_entry.id   AF-A0A811NRS8-F1
#
_cell.length_a   1.000
_cell.length_b   1.000
_cell.length_c   1.000
_cell.angle_alpha   90.00
_cell.angle_beta   90.00
_cell.angle_gamma   90.00
#
_symmetry.space_group_name_H-M   'P 1'
#
loop_
_entity.id
_entity.type
_entity.pdbx_description
1 polymer ?
#
loop_
_entity_poly.entity_id
_entity_poly.type
_entity_poly.pdbx_seq_one_letter_code
_entity_poly.pdbx_strand_id
1 'polypeptide(L)' 'MGGGMEVHKNKWIEEWNAGRENLEFNFRWTRRSLAVVGLFGLAVPILVYKGIVREFVRTFHSLLMNHFPSLLGWLT' A
#
# COMPACT_ATOMS: atom_id res chain seq x y z
N MET A 1 -16.98 32.02 12.57
CA MET A 1 -17.35 30.60 12.40
C MET A 1 -18.64 30.38 13.18
N GLY A 2 -19.70 29.86 12.55
CA GLY A 2 -21.05 29.79 13.15
C GLY A 2 -21.07 28.92 14.40
N GLY A 3 -20.93 29.54 15.56
CA GLY A 3 -21.08 28.92 16.87
C GLY A 3 -22.55 28.95 17.27
N GLY A 4 -23.25 27.85 17.03
CA GLY A 4 -24.69 27.77 17.34
C GLY A 4 -25.34 26.41 17.13
N MET A 5 -24.57 25.35 16.89
CA MET A 5 -25.08 23.98 16.98
C MET A 5 -24.65 23.40 18.32
N GLU A 6 -25.58 23.38 19.28
CA GLU A 6 -25.41 22.63 20.54
C GLU A 6 -25.46 21.13 20.23
N VAL A 7 -24.38 20.62 19.66
CA VAL A 7 -24.13 19.18 19.61
C VAL A 7 -23.84 18.74 21.04
N HIS A 8 -24.59 17.73 21.51
CA HIS A 8 -24.31 17.06 22.77
C HIS A 8 -22.91 16.43 22.69
N LYS A 9 -21.89 17.15 23.19
CA LYS A 9 -20.50 16.69 23.16
C LYS A 9 -20.35 15.49 24.08
N ASN A 10 -20.03 14.35 23.51
CA ASN A 10 -19.65 13.17 24.26
C ASN A 10 -18.16 13.20 24.52
N LYS A 11 -17.78 13.42 25.78
CA LYS A 11 -16.37 13.46 26.24
C LYS A 11 -15.55 12.29 25.70
N TRP A 12 -16.09 11.08 25.72
CA TRP A 12 -15.38 9.87 25.29
C TRP A 12 -15.11 9.85 23.78
N ILE A 13 -16.03 10.40 22.98
CA ILE A 13 -15.89 10.47 21.52
C ILE A 13 -14.88 11.56 21.15
N GLU A 14 -14.97 12.72 21.80
CA GLU A 14 -14.05 13.83 21.57
C GLU A 14 -12.62 13.46 21.96
N GLU A 15 -12.41 12.82 23.12
CA GLU A 15 -11.10 12.34 23.55
C GLU A 15 -10.55 11.24 22.64
N TRP A 16 -11.39 10.31 22.19
CA TRP A 16 -10.97 9.28 21.24
C TRP A 16 -10.59 9.86 19.88
N ASN A 17 -11.38 10.81 19.37
CA ASN A 17 -11.08 11.49 18.10
C ASN A 17 -9.79 12.31 18.20
N ALA A 18 -9.64 13.09 19.27
CA ALA A 18 -8.41 13.83 19.55
C ALA A 18 -7.20 12.90 19.66
N GLY A 19 -7.36 11.73 20.28
CA GLY A 19 -6.29 10.72 20.35
C GLY A 19 -5.86 10.20 18.98
N ARG A 20 -6.81 10.04 18.03
CA ARG A 20 -6.52 9.59 16.65
C ARG A 20 -5.84 10.64 15.81
N GLU A 21 -6.28 11.89 15.93
CA GLU A 21 -5.71 13.03 15.22
C GLU A 21 -4.28 13.35 15.67
N ASN A 22 -3.88 12.88 16.85
CA ASN A 22 -2.57 13.13 17.46
C ASN A 22 -1.75 11.83 17.65
N LEU A 23 -2.05 10.78 16.89
CA LEU A 23 -1.39 9.48 16.99
C LEU A 23 0.11 9.57 16.73
N GLU A 24 0.53 10.48 15.85
CA GLU A 24 1.92 10.72 15.47
C GLU A 24 2.81 11.15 16.65
N PHE A 25 2.27 11.92 17.59
CA PHE A 25 3.02 12.36 18.78
C PHE A 25 3.28 11.21 19.75
N ASN A 26 2.44 10.19 19.72
CA ASN A 26 2.55 9.00 20.57
C ASN A 26 3.30 7.85 19.88
N PHE A 27 3.67 8.00 18.62
CA PHE A 27 4.34 6.96 17.87
C PHE A 27 5.76 6.72 18.40
N ARG A 28 6.14 5.45 18.50
CA ARG A 28 7.48 5.03 18.95
C ARG A 28 8.05 3.96 18.04
N TRP A 29 9.34 4.10 17.73
CA TRP A 29 10.10 3.05 17.07
C TRP A 29 10.41 1.92 18.07
N THR A 30 9.69 0.82 17.89
CA THR A 30 9.82 -0.41 18.65
C THR A 30 10.07 -1.53 17.66
N ARG A 31 10.54 -2.69 18.14
CA ARG A 31 10.71 -3.87 17.26
C ARG A 31 9.42 -4.23 16.54
N ARG A 32 8.27 -4.09 17.21
CA ARG A 32 6.94 -4.36 16.63
C ARG A 32 6.58 -3.34 15.55
N SER A 33 6.71 -2.04 15.81
CA SER A 33 6.36 -1.02 14.81
C SER A 33 7.31 -1.05 13.61
N LEU A 34 8.61 -1.31 13.83
CA LEU A 34 9.56 -1.53 12.74
C LEU A 34 9.18 -2.74 11.89
N ALA A 35 8.77 -3.86 12.49
CA ALA A 35 8.34 -5.04 11.74
C ALA A 35 7.09 -4.75 10.89
N VAL A 36 6.11 -4.02 11.44
CA VAL A 36 4.88 -3.64 10.72
C VAL A 36 5.20 -2.71 9.55
N VAL A 37 6.01 -1.67 9.79
CA VAL A 37 6.44 -0.71 8.76
C VAL A 37 7.27 -1.40 7.68
N GLY A 38 8.19 -2.30 8.04
CA GLY A 38 8.99 -3.04 7.07
C GLY A 38 8.16 -3.98 6.21
N LEU A 39 7.21 -4.71 6.82
CA LEU A 39 6.36 -5.64 6.09
C LEU A 39 5.39 -4.92 5.16
N PHE A 40 4.59 -3.99 5.68
CA PHE A 40 3.53 -3.35 4.91
C PHE A 40 4.00 -2.12 4.13
N GLY A 41 5.00 -1.40 4.62
CA GLY A 41 5.55 -0.22 3.95
C GLY A 41 6.57 -0.56 2.85
N LEU A 42 7.26 -1.69 2.93
CA LEU A 42 8.28 -2.08 1.94
C LEU A 42 8.01 -3.44 1.30
N ALA A 43 7.94 -4.51 2.09
CA ALA A 43 7.95 -5.86 1.54
C ALA A 43 6.72 -6.14 0.66
N VAL A 44 5.52 -5.83 1.14
CA VAL A 44 4.27 -6.07 0.40
C VAL A 44 4.25 -5.30 -0.94
N PRO A 45 4.45 -3.97 -0.99
CA PRO A 45 4.46 -3.24 -2.26
C PRO A 45 5.49 -3.77 -3.27
N ILE A 46 6.71 -4.09 -2.81
CA ILE A 46 7.79 -4.59 -3.67
C ILE A 46 7.43 -5.97 -4.25
N LEU A 47 6.92 -6.87 -3.41
CA LEU A 47 6.55 -8.21 -3.84
C LEU A 47 5.38 -8.19 -4.81
N VAL A 48 4.37 -7.35 -4.55
CA VAL A 48 3.23 -7.16 -5.45
C VAL A 48 3.70 -6.63 -6.80
N TYR A 49 4.51 -5.57 -6.81
CA TYR A 49 5.06 -5.04 -8.06
C TYR A 49 5.86 -6.09 -8.84
N LYS A 50 6.78 -6.79 -8.18
CA LYS A 50 7.55 -7.86 -8.82
C LYS A 50 6.68 -8.98 -9.36
N GLY A 51 5.64 -9.37 -8.63
CA GLY A 51 4.68 -10.39 -9.05
C GLY A 51 3.94 -9.99 -10.32
N ILE A 52 3.38 -8.78 -10.35
CA ILE A 52 2.64 -8.24 -11.49
C ILE A 52 3.55 -8.13 -12.72
N VAL A 53 4.73 -7.53 -12.58
CA VAL A 53 5.67 -7.35 -13.71
C VAL A 53 6.11 -8.69 -14.27
N ARG A 54 6.43 -9.66 -13.41
CA ARG A 54 6.81 -11.00 -13.85
C ARG A 54 5.69 -11.67 -14.64
N GLU A 55 4.46 -11.55 -14.16
CA GLU A 55 3.29 -12.14 -14.83
C GLU A 55 3.01 -11.45 -16.17
N PHE A 56 3.12 -10.13 -16.21
CA PHE A 56 2.98 -9.35 -17.44
C PHE A 56 3.99 -9.78 -18.52
N VAL A 57 5.28 -9.89 -18.17
CA VAL A 57 6.33 -10.32 -19.11
C VAL A 57 6.09 -11.74 -19.59
N ARG A 58 5.71 -12.66 -18.68
CA ARG A 58 5.44 -14.07 -19.04
C ARG A 58 4.24 -14.19 -19.98
N THR A 59 3.17 -13.44 -19.70
CA THR A 59 1.96 -13.43 -20.52
C THR A 59 2.24 -12.84 -21.90
N PHE A 60 2.95 -11.71 -21.95
CA PHE A 60 3.33 -11.07 -23.21
C PHE A 60 4.24 -11.96 -24.06
N HIS A 61 5.26 -12.59 -23.44
CA HIS A 61 6.14 -13.51 -24.14
C HIS A 61 5.35 -14.71 -24.70
N SER A 62 4.45 -15.30 -23.92
CA SER A 62 3.62 -16.43 -24.37
C SER A 62 2.69 -16.05 -25.51
N LEU A 63 2.07 -14.86 -25.46
CA LEU A 63 1.26 -14.32 -26.54
C LEU A 63 2.08 -14.13 -27.83
N LEU A 64 3.28 -13.56 -27.71
CA LEU A 64 4.17 -13.27 -28.83
C LEU A 64 4.66 -14.57 -29.49
N MET A 65 5.03 -15.57 -28.69
CA MET A 65 5.45 -16.89 -29.18
C MET A 65 4.32 -17.63 -29.91
N ASN A 66 3.07 -17.50 -29.43
CA ASN A 66 1.92 -18.18 -30.05
C ASN A 66 1.43 -17.50 -31.33
N HIS A 67 1.66 -16.18 -31.50
CA HIS A 67 1.10 -15.42 -32.61
C HIS A 67 2.12 -15.01 -33.68
N PHE A 68 3.42 -14.90 -33.34
CA PHE A 68 4.48 -14.47 -34.26
C PHE A 68 5.78 -15.27 -34.10
N PRO A 69 5.79 -16.57 -34.45
CA PRO A 69 6.96 -17.44 -34.28
C PRO A 69 8.18 -17.02 -35.13
N SER A 70 7.99 -16.26 -36.21
CA SER A 70 9.06 -15.83 -37.13
C SER A 70 9.91 -14.66 -36.62
N LEU A 71 9.47 -13.93 -35.59
CA LEU A 71 10.20 -12.78 -35.04
C LEU A 71 11.36 -13.19 -34.11
N LEU A 72 11.40 -14.43 -33.65
CA LEU A 72 12.43 -14.91 -32.72
C LEU A 72 13.80 -15.15 -33.40
N GLY A 73 13.81 -15.47 -34.69
CA GLY A 73 15.04 -15.73 -35.45
C GLY A 73 15.96 -14.52 -35.65
N TRP A 74 15.50 -13.32 -35.29
CA TRP A 74 16.24 -12.06 -35.45
C TRP A 74 16.73 -11.45 -34.12
N LEU A 75 16.37 -12.04 -32.96
CA LEU A 75 16.66 -11.51 -31.63
C LEU A 75 17.58 -12.40 -30.77
N THR A 76 18.07 -13.53 -31.31
CA THR A 76 19.11 -14.39 -30.72
C THR A 76 20.42 -14.22 -31.46
#